data_AF-A0AAJ7FLA3-F1
#
_entry.id   AF-A0AAJ7FLA3-F1
#
_cell.length_a   1.000
_cell.length_b   1.000
_cell.length_c   1.000
_cell.angle_alpha   90.00
_cell.angle_beta   90.00
_cell.angle_gamma   90.00
#
_symmetry.space_group_name_H-M   'P 1'
#
loop_
_entity.id
_entity.type
_entity.pdbx_description
1 polymer ?
#
loop_
_entity_poly.entity_id
_entity_poly.type
_entity_poly.pdbx_seq_one_letter_code
_entity_poly.pdbx_strand_id
1 'polypeptide(L)'
;MPAKKKKGKASKLARMSDEERTRYLQHRAELELEAKRRKQQLIAVFTKNKLKREEAFSRLNTAKINEQWRFILRQIKCRELYVHVEYLWKNFDRTLETRDAVIQKLYDELETADADHRRSQEAHVTMLDRLIGMHRDRLATLRINYQQALKKIECGEVKELQELKKELNEDAKHLQTIIFAQKECLATKLAQTRTRNAVNTHNIVYSKEETLSELSRDIGSKMEDMWVQLNSIISEYMSNTESKRKQYEYLKEQDDAARMEAALFPKHQAQLQDTIEKLKEDLDVLSRDCEDTTTELRDQVQELNKRIWKLRHDTKLAGTIDAIQLKRLSVISAGVIKELESCKDKGMTLKLLLKICSNLELPLPAIEKYAICNENTGKESYSKYITNPYNKMEKFWEKYNRIKAENILMRKDHDRLCAENKRLRHNLRTYLITVVRSPASRPHTAI
;
A
#
# COMPACT_ATOMS: atom_id res chain seq x y z
N MET A 1 15.83 63.82 86.45
CA MET A 1 17.19 63.90 87.01
C MET A 1 18.08 64.71 86.06
N PRO A 2 18.64 65.85 86.48
CA PRO A 2 19.20 66.86 85.59
C PRO A 2 20.65 66.56 85.18
N ALA A 3 21.00 66.99 83.98
CA ALA A 3 22.34 66.95 83.43
C ALA A 3 23.32 67.77 84.29
N LYS A 4 24.26 67.09 84.96
CA LYS A 4 25.41 67.73 85.63
C LYS A 4 26.35 68.34 84.59
N LYS A 5 26.36 69.67 84.51
CA LYS A 5 27.42 70.48 83.87
C LYS A 5 28.78 70.08 84.45
N LYS A 6 29.63 69.42 83.65
CA LYS A 6 31.04 69.21 83.98
C LYS A 6 31.81 70.54 83.81
N LYS A 7 32.03 71.23 84.93
CA LYS A 7 33.00 72.32 85.08
C LYS A 7 34.44 71.80 84.91
N GLY A 8 35.26 72.56 84.18
CA GLY A 8 36.69 72.75 84.43
C GLY A 8 37.64 71.55 84.28
N LYS A 9 38.21 71.36 83.08
CA LYS A 9 39.54 70.73 82.89
C LYS A 9 40.47 71.58 82.01
N ALA A 10 40.28 72.91 82.01
CA ALA A 10 41.21 73.83 81.33
C ALA A 10 42.46 74.15 82.19
N SER A 11 42.46 73.80 83.49
CA SER A 11 43.51 74.25 84.43
C SER A 11 44.66 73.26 84.68
N LYS A 12 44.69 72.09 84.03
CA LYS A 12 45.81 71.12 84.14
C LYS A 12 46.82 71.20 82.99
N LEU A 13 46.50 71.96 81.94
CA LEU A 13 47.31 72.11 80.72
C LEU A 13 48.18 73.37 80.71
N ALA A 14 48.02 74.26 81.70
CA ALA A 14 48.76 75.52 81.81
C ALA A 14 49.93 75.47 82.81
N ARG A 15 50.21 74.30 83.41
CA ARG A 15 51.20 74.12 84.49
C ARG A 15 52.09 72.89 84.29
N MET A 16 52.17 72.41 83.05
CA MET A 16 52.95 71.24 82.62
C MET A 16 53.89 71.69 81.51
N SER A 17 55.09 71.09 81.42
CA SER A 17 56.05 71.35 80.35
C SER A 17 55.42 71.02 78.99
N ASP A 18 55.86 71.66 77.90
CA ASP A 18 55.28 71.47 76.56
C ASP A 18 55.25 69.98 76.11
N GLU A 19 56.17 69.15 76.61
CA GLU A 19 56.20 67.69 76.41
C GLU A 19 55.07 66.93 77.14
N GLU A 20 54.64 67.38 78.31
CA GLU A 20 53.57 66.74 79.07
C GLU A 20 52.17 67.14 78.53
N ARG A 21 52.06 68.37 78.02
CA ARG A 21 50.87 68.89 77.34
C ARG A 21 50.61 68.17 76.02
N THR A 22 51.66 67.92 75.24
CA THR A 22 51.58 67.13 74.01
C THR A 22 51.21 65.68 74.29
N ARG A 23 51.79 65.03 75.31
CA ARG A 23 51.38 63.68 75.73
C ARG A 23 49.94 63.59 76.21
N TYR A 24 49.43 64.58 76.95
CA TYR A 24 48.03 64.58 77.38
C TYR A 24 47.06 64.74 76.21
N LEU A 25 47.38 65.61 75.24
CA LEU A 25 46.59 65.79 74.03
C LEU A 25 46.66 64.54 73.14
N GLN A 26 47.83 63.88 73.04
CA GLN A 26 47.99 62.59 72.37
C GLN A 26 47.16 61.50 73.03
N HIS A 27 47.25 61.31 74.35
CA HIS A 27 46.45 60.32 75.08
C HIS A 27 44.94 60.60 74.98
N ARG A 28 44.51 61.87 74.97
CA ARG A 28 43.10 62.22 74.73
C ARG A 28 42.67 61.94 73.29
N ALA A 29 43.52 62.23 72.30
CA ALA A 29 43.27 61.91 70.91
C ALA A 29 43.23 60.38 70.70
N GLU A 30 44.09 59.62 71.36
CA GLU A 30 44.10 58.15 71.38
C GLU A 30 42.81 57.59 71.99
N LEU A 31 42.35 58.11 73.13
CA LEU A 31 41.07 57.72 73.73
C LEU A 31 39.86 58.07 72.86
N GLU A 32 39.86 59.23 72.20
CA GLU A 32 38.79 59.61 71.26
C GLU A 32 38.84 58.76 69.97
N LEU A 33 40.03 58.43 69.46
CA LEU A 33 40.21 57.52 68.34
C LEU A 33 39.80 56.08 68.70
N GLU A 34 40.13 55.60 69.90
CA GLU A 34 39.65 54.32 70.41
C GLU A 34 38.13 54.31 70.58
N ALA A 35 37.53 55.38 71.11
CA ALA A 35 36.08 55.49 71.23
C ALA A 35 35.39 55.51 69.85
N LYS A 36 35.98 56.20 68.86
CA LYS A 36 35.52 56.17 67.46
C LYS A 36 35.69 54.77 66.85
N ARG A 37 36.82 54.10 67.06
CA ARG A 37 37.05 52.71 66.62
C ARG A 37 36.06 51.74 67.24
N ARG A 38 35.79 51.83 68.54
CA ARG A 38 34.78 51.00 69.24
C ARG A 38 33.37 51.24 68.68
N LYS A 39 33.00 52.50 68.42
CA LYS A 39 31.72 52.84 67.77
C LYS A 39 31.64 52.27 66.35
N GLN A 40 32.70 52.42 65.55
CA GLN A 40 32.77 51.86 64.20
C GLN A 40 32.71 50.33 64.21
N GLN A 41 33.41 49.66 65.14
CA GLN A 41 33.35 48.22 65.34
C GLN A 41 31.94 47.76 65.72
N LEU A 42 31.25 48.48 66.62
CA LEU A 42 29.87 48.16 66.99
C LEU A 42 28.91 48.28 65.79
N ILE A 43 29.05 49.34 64.99
CA ILE A 43 28.27 49.53 63.76
C ILE A 43 28.58 48.44 62.73
N ALA A 44 29.86 48.07 62.56
CA ALA A 44 30.28 47.01 61.64
C ALA A 44 29.74 45.64 62.06
N VAL A 45 29.74 45.32 63.35
CA VAL A 45 29.15 44.08 63.87
C VAL A 45 27.63 44.07 63.71
N PHE A 46 26.96 45.19 64.00
CA PHE A 46 25.51 45.31 63.81
C PHE A 46 25.10 45.14 62.35
N THR A 47 25.79 45.83 61.43
CA THR A 47 25.54 45.73 59.98
C THR A 47 25.83 44.34 59.45
N LYS A 48 26.93 43.69 59.87
CA LYS A 48 27.23 42.29 59.53
C LYS A 48 26.14 41.33 60.02
N ASN A 49 25.63 41.52 61.24
CA ASN A 49 24.55 40.68 61.78
C ASN A 49 23.21 40.93 61.08
N LYS A 50 22.90 42.19 60.73
CA LYS A 50 21.74 42.54 59.90
C LYS A 50 21.84 41.90 58.51
N LEU A 51 22.99 42.01 57.85
CA LEU A 51 23.25 41.42 56.54
C LEU A 51 23.09 39.89 56.58
N LYS A 52 23.70 39.21 57.55
CA LYS A 52 23.54 37.75 57.72
C LYS A 52 22.08 37.32 57.91
N ARG A 53 21.28 38.10 58.66
CA ARG A 53 19.85 37.83 58.83
C ARG A 53 19.10 38.03 57.51
N GLU A 54 19.35 39.13 56.81
CA GLU A 54 18.74 39.37 55.49
C GLU A 54 19.13 38.30 54.47
N GLU A 55 20.38 37.85 54.45
CA GLU A 55 20.84 36.75 53.60
C GLU A 55 20.12 35.44 53.94
N ALA A 56 19.98 35.12 55.23
CA ALA A 56 19.25 33.93 55.67
C ALA A 56 17.76 34.00 55.29
N PHE A 57 17.11 35.16 55.48
CA PHE A 57 15.73 35.37 55.05
C PHE A 57 15.58 35.32 53.53
N SER A 58 16.53 35.88 52.79
CA SER A 58 16.54 35.82 51.33
C SER A 58 16.64 34.38 50.86
N ARG A 59 17.57 33.58 51.39
CA ARG A 59 17.69 32.15 51.06
C ARG A 59 16.40 31.39 51.37
N LEU A 60 15.80 31.62 52.54
CA LEU A 60 14.55 30.98 52.92
C LEU A 60 13.40 31.37 51.98
N ASN A 61 13.29 32.66 51.64
CA ASN A 61 12.25 33.16 50.74
C ASN A 61 12.44 32.60 49.32
N THR A 62 13.68 32.55 48.81
CA THR A 62 13.98 31.93 47.52
C THR A 62 13.62 30.44 47.53
N ALA A 63 13.92 29.71 48.60
CA ALA A 63 13.54 28.30 48.73
C ALA A 63 12.01 28.12 48.73
N LYS A 64 11.27 28.96 49.46
CA LYS A 64 9.79 28.95 49.46
C LYS A 64 9.20 29.23 48.09
N ILE A 65 9.68 30.28 47.42
CA ILE A 65 9.23 30.64 46.07
C ILE A 65 9.54 29.51 45.09
N ASN A 66 10.75 28.93 45.14
CA ASN A 66 11.13 27.81 44.28
C ASN A 66 10.26 26.58 44.53
N GLU A 67 9.91 26.26 45.78
CA GLU A 67 9.03 25.13 46.07
C GLU A 67 7.61 25.37 45.54
N GLN A 68 7.09 26.59 45.67
CA GLN A 68 5.80 26.96 45.08
C GLN A 68 5.84 26.85 43.55
N TRP A 69 6.90 27.31 42.90
CA TRP A 69 7.07 27.13 41.45
C TRP A 69 7.17 25.67 41.05
N ARG A 70 7.92 24.84 41.78
CA ARG A 70 7.98 23.39 41.51
C ARG A 70 6.63 22.72 41.69
N PHE A 71 5.83 23.14 42.66
CA PHE A 71 4.48 22.64 42.86
C PHE A 71 3.59 22.99 41.66
N ILE A 72 3.57 24.25 41.24
CA ILE A 72 2.79 24.72 40.08
C ILE A 72 3.23 24.01 38.79
N LEU A 73 4.54 23.94 38.54
CA LEU A 73 5.08 23.27 37.35
C LEU A 73 4.76 21.78 37.33
N ARG A 74 4.87 21.08 38.47
CA ARG A 74 4.45 19.68 38.57
C ARG A 74 2.96 19.52 38.27
N GLN A 75 2.11 20.40 38.80
CA GLN A 75 0.67 20.34 38.55
C GLN A 75 0.32 20.57 37.07
N ILE A 76 0.96 21.55 36.43
CA ILE A 76 0.82 21.79 34.98
C ILE A 76 1.31 20.57 34.21
N LYS A 77 2.50 20.04 34.55
CA LYS A 77 3.08 18.91 33.83
C LYS A 77 2.26 17.63 33.97
N CYS A 78 1.72 17.36 35.15
CA CYS A 78 0.81 16.24 35.35
C CYS A 78 -0.43 16.38 34.47
N ARG A 79 -1.03 17.57 34.38
CA ARG A 79 -2.19 17.81 33.49
C ARG A 79 -1.84 17.59 32.02
N GLU A 80 -0.71 18.09 31.55
CA GLU A 80 -0.23 17.81 30.19
C GLU A 80 -0.06 16.31 29.94
N LEU A 81 0.58 15.59 30.87
CA LEU A 81 0.80 14.14 30.75
C LEU A 81 -0.53 13.37 30.70
N TYR A 82 -1.52 13.74 31.50
CA TYR A 82 -2.86 13.13 31.43
C TYR A 82 -3.49 13.31 30.05
N VAL A 83 -3.45 14.52 29.49
CA VAL A 83 -3.98 14.80 28.14
C VAL A 83 -3.21 14.00 27.07
N HIS A 84 -1.89 13.89 27.19
CA HIS A 84 -1.10 13.08 26.26
C HIS A 84 -1.41 11.59 26.35
N VAL A 85 -1.54 11.03 27.55
CA VAL A 85 -1.92 9.62 27.75
C VAL A 85 -3.32 9.37 27.20
N GLU A 86 -4.27 10.26 27.44
CA GLU A 86 -5.63 10.15 26.90
C GLU A 86 -5.64 10.19 25.37
N TYR A 87 -4.84 11.09 24.77
CA TYR A 87 -4.68 11.15 23.32
C TYR A 87 -4.09 9.86 22.76
N LEU A 88 -3.01 9.35 23.38
CA LEU A 88 -2.38 8.10 22.97
C LEU A 88 -3.36 6.94 23.08
N TRP A 89 -4.09 6.83 24.18
CA TRP A 89 -5.09 5.80 24.40
C TRP A 89 -6.18 5.84 23.32
N LYS A 90 -6.78 7.01 23.05
CA LYS A 90 -7.77 7.18 21.97
C LYS A 90 -7.20 6.83 20.59
N ASN A 91 -5.94 7.16 20.34
CA ASN A 91 -5.29 6.83 19.07
C ASN A 91 -5.04 5.32 18.93
N PHE A 92 -4.63 4.65 20.02
CA PHE A 92 -4.49 3.20 20.06
C PHE A 92 -5.82 2.50 19.84
N ASP A 93 -6.88 2.91 20.55
CA ASP A 93 -8.21 2.31 20.39
C ASP A 93 -8.71 2.43 18.95
N ARG A 94 -8.62 3.62 18.34
CA ARG A 94 -8.98 3.81 16.92
C ARG A 94 -8.16 2.93 15.99
N THR A 95 -6.85 2.82 16.26
CA THR A 95 -5.97 1.96 15.46
C THR A 95 -6.41 0.51 15.60
N LEU A 96 -6.72 0.06 16.82
CA LEU A 96 -7.17 -1.30 17.11
C LEU A 96 -8.50 -1.58 16.41
N GLU A 97 -9.51 -0.71 16.56
CA GLU A 97 -10.80 -0.81 15.86
C GLU A 97 -10.64 -0.89 14.34
N THR A 98 -9.76 -0.08 13.75
CA THR A 98 -9.52 -0.14 12.29
C THR A 98 -8.86 -1.44 11.87
N ARG A 99 -7.96 -1.99 12.69
CA ARG A 99 -7.30 -3.27 12.42
C ARG A 99 -8.28 -4.43 12.56
N ASP A 100 -9.11 -4.42 13.59
CA ASP A 100 -10.16 -5.42 13.80
C ASP A 100 -11.19 -5.39 12.66
N ALA A 101 -11.58 -4.20 12.19
CA ALA A 101 -12.46 -4.08 11.04
C ALA A 101 -11.84 -4.64 9.75
N VAL A 102 -10.52 -4.51 9.56
CA VAL A 102 -9.81 -5.12 8.43
C VAL A 102 -9.75 -6.64 8.60
N ILE A 103 -9.44 -7.13 9.81
CA ILE A 103 -9.43 -8.57 10.10
C ILE A 103 -10.80 -9.20 9.81
N GLN A 104 -11.88 -8.54 10.24
CA GLN A 104 -13.24 -9.03 10.01
C GLN A 104 -13.56 -9.10 8.51
N LYS A 105 -13.22 -8.07 7.74
CA LYS A 105 -13.41 -8.09 6.28
C LYS A 105 -12.62 -9.20 5.61
N LEU A 106 -11.36 -9.41 6.01
CA LEU A 106 -10.55 -10.50 5.47
C LEU A 106 -11.12 -11.87 5.83
N TYR A 107 -11.71 -12.00 7.01
CA TYR A 107 -12.39 -13.23 7.43
C TYR A 107 -13.64 -13.50 6.58
N ASP A 108 -14.47 -12.48 6.37
CA ASP A 108 -15.66 -12.59 5.52
C ASP A 108 -15.28 -12.90 4.06
N GLU A 109 -14.24 -12.24 3.52
CA GLU A 109 -13.70 -12.53 2.20
C GLU A 109 -13.18 -13.98 2.09
N LEU A 110 -12.50 -14.47 3.12
CA LEU A 110 -12.03 -15.87 3.15
C LEU A 110 -13.20 -16.86 3.17
N GLU A 111 -14.23 -16.62 3.97
CA GLU A 111 -15.43 -17.47 3.99
C GLU A 111 -16.14 -17.50 2.63
N THR A 112 -16.25 -16.35 1.95
CA THR A 112 -16.85 -16.28 0.62
C THR A 112 -16.00 -17.01 -0.43
N ALA A 113 -14.68 -16.84 -0.41
CA ALA A 113 -13.76 -17.52 -1.31
C ALA A 113 -13.80 -19.04 -1.13
N ASP A 114 -13.85 -19.51 0.12
CA ASP A 114 -14.01 -20.93 0.45
C ASP A 114 -15.35 -21.49 -0.03
N ALA A 115 -16.45 -20.75 0.17
CA ALA A 115 -17.77 -21.15 -0.30
C ALA A 115 -17.84 -21.25 -1.83
N ASP A 116 -17.23 -20.29 -2.53
CA ASP A 116 -17.14 -20.29 -3.99
C ASP A 116 -16.24 -21.41 -4.52
N HIS A 117 -15.12 -21.70 -3.84
CA HIS A 117 -14.26 -22.83 -4.18
C HIS A 117 -15.00 -24.17 -4.04
N ARG A 118 -15.71 -24.39 -2.94
CA ARG A 118 -16.54 -25.60 -2.74
C ARG A 118 -17.60 -25.73 -3.84
N ARG A 119 -18.32 -24.64 -4.15
CA ARG A 119 -19.34 -24.63 -5.21
C ARG A 119 -18.75 -24.97 -6.59
N SER A 120 -17.59 -24.41 -6.90
CA SER A 120 -16.87 -24.71 -8.15
C SER A 120 -16.46 -26.18 -8.24
N GLN A 121 -15.94 -26.74 -7.13
CA GLN A 121 -15.57 -28.14 -7.05
C GLN A 121 -16.80 -29.06 -7.19
N GLU A 122 -17.91 -28.76 -6.52
CA GLU A 122 -19.18 -29.49 -6.65
C GLU A 122 -19.70 -29.47 -8.09
N ALA A 123 -19.67 -28.31 -8.75
CA ALA A 123 -20.07 -28.17 -10.15
C ALA A 123 -19.17 -29.00 -11.08
N HIS A 124 -17.86 -28.99 -10.86
CA HIS A 124 -16.90 -29.76 -11.65
C HIS A 124 -17.12 -31.28 -11.48
N VAL A 125 -17.29 -31.76 -10.24
CA VAL A 125 -17.59 -33.17 -9.96
C VAL A 125 -18.91 -33.58 -10.62
N THR A 126 -19.95 -32.76 -10.51
CA THR A 126 -21.24 -33.02 -11.16
C THR A 126 -21.12 -33.11 -12.68
N MET A 127 -20.28 -32.25 -13.29
CA MET A 127 -20.01 -32.30 -14.73
C MET A 127 -19.26 -33.57 -15.14
N LEU A 128 -18.25 -33.99 -14.36
CA LEU A 128 -17.54 -35.24 -14.58
C LEU A 128 -18.48 -36.44 -14.46
N ASP A 129 -19.35 -36.48 -13.45
CA ASP A 129 -20.34 -37.54 -13.27
C ASP A 129 -21.31 -37.60 -14.46
N ARG A 130 -21.75 -36.45 -14.97
CA ARG A 130 -22.57 -36.37 -16.19
C ARG A 130 -21.83 -36.92 -17.41
N LEU A 131 -20.56 -36.54 -17.60
CA LEU A 131 -19.74 -37.03 -18.71
C LEU A 131 -19.56 -38.56 -18.62
N ILE A 132 -19.25 -39.06 -17.43
CA ILE A 132 -19.13 -40.50 -17.16
C ILE A 132 -20.45 -41.22 -17.46
N GLY A 133 -21.59 -40.65 -17.05
CA GLY A 133 -22.92 -41.15 -17.36
C GLY A 133 -23.16 -41.27 -18.87
N MET A 134 -22.89 -40.21 -19.63
CA MET A 134 -23.02 -40.20 -21.09
C MET A 134 -22.14 -41.26 -21.76
N HIS A 135 -20.90 -41.44 -21.29
CA HIS A 135 -20.01 -42.47 -21.82
C HIS A 135 -20.48 -43.88 -21.46
N ARG A 136 -21.00 -44.11 -20.25
CA ARG A 136 -21.59 -45.40 -19.87
C ARG A 136 -22.78 -45.73 -20.77
N ASP A 137 -23.67 -44.79 -21.03
CA ASP A 137 -24.83 -44.99 -21.92
C ASP A 137 -24.38 -45.31 -23.34
N ARG A 138 -23.40 -44.58 -23.87
CA ARG A 138 -22.82 -44.85 -25.19
C ARG A 138 -22.17 -46.24 -25.27
N LEU A 139 -21.45 -46.66 -24.23
CA LEU A 139 -20.85 -48.00 -24.18
C LEU A 139 -21.92 -49.09 -24.09
N ALA A 140 -22.99 -48.86 -23.33
CA ALA A 140 -24.11 -49.77 -23.22
C ALA A 140 -24.82 -49.95 -24.57
N THR A 141 -25.10 -48.85 -25.30
CA THR A 141 -25.72 -48.93 -26.62
C THR A 141 -24.80 -49.63 -27.64
N LEU A 142 -23.50 -49.33 -27.63
CA LEU A 142 -22.54 -50.02 -28.50
C LEU A 142 -22.49 -51.53 -28.20
N ARG A 143 -22.50 -51.91 -26.92
CA ARG A 143 -22.52 -53.32 -26.50
C ARG A 143 -23.80 -54.03 -26.95
N ILE A 144 -24.96 -53.40 -26.78
CA ILE A 144 -26.25 -53.94 -27.23
C ILE A 144 -26.22 -54.13 -28.76
N ASN A 145 -25.79 -53.12 -29.51
CA ASN A 145 -25.71 -53.18 -30.97
C ASN A 145 -24.77 -54.29 -31.44
N TYR A 146 -23.60 -54.43 -30.83
CA TYR A 146 -22.65 -55.49 -31.13
C TYR A 146 -23.25 -56.88 -30.87
N GLN A 147 -23.87 -57.08 -29.70
CA GLN A 147 -24.52 -58.35 -29.36
C GLN A 147 -25.66 -58.69 -30.32
N GLN A 148 -26.43 -57.69 -30.76
CA GLN A 148 -27.48 -57.89 -31.76
C GLN A 148 -26.92 -58.27 -33.13
N ALA A 149 -25.85 -57.60 -33.58
CA ALA A 149 -25.19 -57.93 -34.84
C ALA A 149 -24.62 -59.36 -34.82
N LEU A 150 -23.97 -59.75 -33.72
CA LEU A 150 -23.41 -61.08 -33.54
C LEU A 150 -24.50 -62.16 -33.60
N LYS A 151 -25.61 -61.98 -32.86
CA LYS A 151 -26.78 -62.88 -32.94
C LYS A 151 -27.39 -62.98 -34.33
N LYS A 152 -27.40 -61.89 -35.11
CA LYS A 152 -27.92 -61.90 -36.49
C LYS A 152 -27.03 -62.75 -37.39
N ILE A 153 -25.71 -62.63 -37.27
CA ILE A 153 -24.74 -63.43 -38.04
C ILE A 153 -24.89 -64.91 -37.68
N GLU A 154 -24.85 -65.25 -36.39
CA GLU A 154 -25.02 -66.64 -35.93
C GLU A 154 -26.34 -67.24 -36.42
N CYS A 155 -27.45 -66.49 -36.34
CA CYS A 155 -28.73 -66.96 -36.84
C CYS A 155 -28.75 -67.09 -38.38
N GLY A 156 -28.06 -66.21 -39.10
CA GLY A 156 -27.88 -66.27 -40.55
C GLY A 156 -27.12 -67.52 -40.97
N GLU A 157 -25.93 -67.75 -40.39
CA GLU A 157 -25.10 -68.92 -40.68
C GLU A 157 -25.83 -70.23 -40.38
N VAL A 158 -26.55 -70.30 -39.25
CA VAL A 158 -27.33 -71.50 -38.90
C VAL A 158 -28.46 -71.74 -39.90
N LYS A 159 -29.12 -70.69 -40.40
CA LYS A 159 -30.17 -70.81 -41.41
C LYS A 159 -29.59 -71.27 -42.75
N GLU A 160 -28.51 -70.65 -43.21
CA GLU A 160 -27.82 -71.03 -44.45
C GLU A 160 -27.34 -72.49 -44.40
N LEU A 161 -26.75 -72.93 -43.29
CA LEU A 161 -26.35 -74.33 -43.11
C LEU A 161 -27.54 -75.29 -43.15
N GLN A 162 -28.68 -74.90 -42.59
CA GLN A 162 -29.90 -75.71 -42.64
C GLN A 162 -30.47 -75.79 -44.06
N GLU A 163 -30.44 -74.70 -44.82
CA GLU A 163 -30.88 -74.65 -46.22
C GLU A 163 -29.96 -75.50 -47.11
N LEU A 164 -28.64 -75.32 -47.00
CA LEU A 164 -27.65 -76.11 -47.76
C LEU A 164 -27.77 -77.61 -47.46
N LYS A 165 -28.04 -77.98 -46.20
CA LYS A 165 -28.28 -79.38 -45.81
C LYS A 165 -29.57 -79.92 -46.42
N LYS A 166 -30.62 -79.11 -46.56
CA LYS A 166 -31.86 -79.52 -47.23
C LYS A 166 -31.61 -79.74 -48.72
N GLU A 167 -30.97 -78.78 -49.40
CA GLU A 167 -30.61 -78.87 -50.82
C GLU A 167 -29.77 -80.12 -51.10
N LEU A 168 -28.70 -80.33 -50.32
CA LEU A 168 -27.85 -81.52 -50.47
C LEU A 168 -28.63 -82.84 -50.30
N ASN A 169 -29.61 -82.87 -49.40
CA ASN A 169 -30.44 -84.06 -49.18
C ASN A 169 -31.43 -84.28 -50.33
N GLU A 170 -31.95 -83.22 -50.94
CA GLU A 170 -32.78 -83.27 -52.14
C GLU A 170 -31.96 -83.77 -53.34
N ASP A 171 -30.76 -83.24 -53.55
CA ASP A 171 -29.82 -83.69 -54.58
C ASP A 171 -29.42 -85.16 -54.39
N ALA A 172 -29.14 -85.58 -53.15
CA ALA A 172 -28.83 -86.97 -52.84
C ALA A 172 -30.00 -87.91 -53.20
N LYS A 173 -31.25 -87.53 -52.90
CA LYS A 173 -32.45 -88.29 -53.29
C LYS A 173 -32.62 -88.32 -54.81
N HIS A 174 -32.37 -87.20 -55.49
CA HIS A 174 -32.43 -87.12 -56.95
C HIS A 174 -31.38 -88.05 -57.59
N LEU A 175 -30.13 -88.02 -57.12
CA LEU A 175 -29.06 -88.92 -57.57
C LEU A 175 -29.39 -90.39 -57.29
N GLN A 176 -29.95 -90.72 -56.12
CA GLN A 176 -30.42 -92.08 -55.83
C GLN A 176 -31.49 -92.54 -56.84
N THR A 177 -32.40 -91.66 -57.23
CA THR A 177 -33.44 -91.94 -58.24
C THR A 177 -32.82 -92.19 -59.61
N ILE A 178 -31.85 -91.37 -60.03
CA ILE A 178 -31.10 -91.58 -61.28
C ILE A 178 -30.34 -92.91 -61.26
N ILE A 179 -29.61 -93.20 -60.17
CA ILE A 179 -28.84 -94.43 -60.02
C ILE A 179 -29.78 -95.64 -60.08
N PHE A 180 -30.95 -95.57 -59.44
CA PHE A 180 -31.95 -96.61 -59.51
C PHE A 180 -32.43 -96.84 -60.96
N ALA A 181 -32.84 -95.79 -61.66
CA ALA A 181 -33.27 -95.86 -63.05
C ALA A 181 -32.16 -96.38 -64.00
N GLN A 182 -30.91 -95.97 -63.79
CA GLN A 182 -29.75 -96.47 -64.53
C GLN A 182 -29.51 -97.95 -64.25
N LYS A 183 -29.58 -98.39 -63.00
CA LYS A 183 -29.44 -99.80 -62.63
C LYS A 183 -30.51 -100.66 -63.28
N GLU A 184 -31.76 -100.19 -63.31
CA GLU A 184 -32.86 -100.91 -63.97
C GLU A 184 -32.64 -101.00 -65.49
N CYS A 185 -32.22 -99.92 -66.15
CA CYS A 185 -31.86 -99.91 -67.57
C CYS A 185 -30.64 -100.80 -67.89
N LEU A 186 -29.63 -100.81 -67.02
CA LEU A 186 -28.48 -101.70 -67.16
C LEU A 186 -28.88 -103.17 -66.97
N ALA A 187 -29.79 -103.47 -66.03
CA ALA A 187 -30.30 -104.82 -65.82
C ALA A 187 -31.07 -105.34 -67.05
N THR A 188 -31.92 -104.50 -67.67
CA THR A 188 -32.64 -104.89 -68.90
C THR A 188 -31.68 -105.08 -70.08
N LYS A 189 -30.68 -104.19 -70.27
CA LYS A 189 -29.63 -104.36 -71.28
C LYS A 189 -28.77 -105.60 -71.04
N LEU A 190 -28.40 -105.90 -69.80
CA LEU A 190 -27.65 -107.11 -69.45
C LEU A 190 -28.46 -108.37 -69.74
N ALA A 191 -29.76 -108.39 -69.43
CA ALA A 191 -30.64 -109.50 -69.77
C ALA A 191 -30.70 -109.72 -71.29
N GLN A 192 -30.91 -108.66 -72.08
CA GLN A 192 -30.90 -108.71 -73.54
C GLN A 192 -29.55 -109.20 -74.12
N THR A 193 -28.44 -108.68 -73.59
CA THR A 193 -27.09 -109.03 -74.05
C THR A 193 -26.73 -110.46 -73.66
N ARG A 194 -27.17 -110.95 -72.49
CA ARG A 194 -26.99 -112.35 -72.08
C ARG A 194 -27.77 -113.31 -72.98
N THR A 195 -29.02 -113.00 -73.33
CA THR A 195 -29.76 -113.79 -74.34
C THR A 195 -29.08 -113.77 -75.71
N ARG A 196 -28.51 -112.63 -76.12
CA ARG A 196 -27.80 -112.51 -77.41
C ARG A 196 -26.45 -113.25 -77.42
N ASN A 197 -25.70 -113.16 -76.33
CA ASN A 197 -24.40 -113.82 -76.20
C ASN A 197 -24.57 -115.33 -76.00
N ALA A 198 -25.55 -115.82 -75.23
CA ALA A 198 -25.81 -117.26 -75.10
C ALA A 198 -26.03 -117.97 -76.47
N VAL A 199 -26.54 -117.24 -77.47
CA VAL A 199 -26.69 -117.71 -78.85
C VAL A 199 -25.37 -117.69 -79.65
N ASN A 200 -24.46 -116.77 -79.32
CA ASN A 200 -23.21 -116.56 -80.08
C ASN A 200 -21.99 -117.29 -79.47
N THR A 201 -21.91 -117.43 -78.14
CA THR A 201 -20.81 -118.10 -77.44
C THR A 201 -20.83 -119.62 -77.61
N HIS A 202 -21.98 -120.21 -77.98
CA HIS A 202 -22.09 -121.65 -78.24
C HIS A 202 -21.35 -122.09 -79.53
N ASN A 203 -20.94 -121.14 -80.40
CA ASN A 203 -20.33 -121.44 -81.70
C ASN A 203 -18.83 -121.12 -81.83
N ILE A 204 -18.19 -120.39 -80.89
CA ILE A 204 -16.83 -119.86 -81.14
C ILE A 204 -15.80 -120.10 -80.01
N VAL A 205 -16.20 -120.51 -78.80
CA VAL A 205 -15.27 -120.55 -77.63
C VAL A 205 -14.74 -121.96 -77.31
N TYR A 206 -14.31 -122.73 -78.31
CA TYR A 206 -13.48 -123.93 -78.04
C TYR A 206 -12.20 -124.01 -78.87
N SER A 207 -11.69 -122.91 -79.46
CA SER A 207 -10.47 -123.02 -80.28
C SER A 207 -9.48 -121.83 -80.29
N LYS A 208 -9.45 -120.94 -79.27
CA LYS A 208 -8.54 -119.76 -79.29
C LYS A 208 -8.00 -119.28 -77.92
N GLU A 209 -8.05 -120.06 -76.84
CA GLU A 209 -7.64 -119.55 -75.51
C GLU A 209 -6.12 -119.67 -75.22
N GLU A 210 -5.37 -120.51 -75.95
CA GLU A 210 -4.01 -120.86 -75.54
C GLU A 210 -2.90 -119.98 -76.17
N THR A 211 -3.13 -119.39 -77.36
CA THR A 211 -2.11 -118.58 -78.06
C THR A 211 -2.09 -117.10 -77.67
N LEU A 212 -3.10 -116.59 -76.96
CA LEU A 212 -3.14 -115.21 -76.43
C LEU A 212 -2.30 -115.06 -75.14
N SER A 213 -2.16 -116.13 -74.37
CA SER A 213 -1.45 -116.11 -73.09
C SER A 213 0.08 -116.00 -73.26
N GLU A 214 0.63 -116.53 -74.36
CA GLU A 214 2.07 -116.45 -74.64
C GLU A 214 2.51 -115.05 -75.14
N LEU A 215 1.69 -114.41 -75.97
CA LEU A 215 1.97 -113.04 -76.48
C LEU A 215 1.81 -111.98 -75.39
N SER A 216 0.85 -112.16 -74.47
CA SER A 216 0.61 -111.23 -73.36
C SER A 216 1.75 -111.26 -72.32
N ARG A 217 2.43 -112.40 -72.17
CA ARG A 217 3.59 -112.56 -71.28
C ARG A 217 4.84 -111.84 -71.80
N ASP A 218 5.05 -111.85 -73.12
CA ASP A 218 6.24 -111.27 -73.76
C ASP A 218 6.18 -109.74 -73.90
N ILE A 219 4.96 -109.18 -74.01
CA ILE A 219 4.73 -107.72 -73.96
C ILE A 219 4.73 -107.22 -72.51
N GLY A 220 4.22 -108.02 -71.58
CA GLY A 220 4.22 -107.70 -70.15
C GLY A 220 5.62 -107.57 -69.56
N SER A 221 6.55 -108.47 -69.91
CA SER A 221 7.95 -108.40 -69.46
C SER A 221 8.66 -107.14 -69.95
N LYS A 222 8.48 -106.76 -71.22
CA LYS A 222 9.07 -105.53 -71.77
C LYS A 222 8.51 -104.25 -71.16
N MET A 223 7.21 -104.22 -70.84
CA MET A 223 6.59 -103.08 -70.16
C MET A 223 7.14 -102.92 -68.73
N GLU A 224 7.32 -104.04 -68.02
CA GLU A 224 7.88 -104.04 -66.66
C GLU A 224 9.35 -103.60 -66.66
N ASP A 225 10.15 -104.06 -67.63
CA ASP A 225 11.55 -103.63 -67.78
C ASP A 225 11.66 -102.12 -68.04
N MET A 226 10.80 -101.57 -68.91
CA MET A 226 10.73 -100.12 -69.14
C MET A 226 10.27 -99.36 -67.90
N TRP A 227 9.34 -99.91 -67.12
CA TRP A 227 8.85 -99.31 -65.88
C TRP A 227 9.92 -99.25 -64.80
N VAL A 228 10.71 -100.31 -64.65
CA VAL A 228 11.85 -100.36 -63.72
C VAL A 228 12.92 -99.34 -64.12
N GLN A 229 13.23 -99.20 -65.41
CA GLN A 229 14.18 -98.20 -65.91
C GLN A 229 13.71 -96.76 -65.68
N LEU A 230 12.42 -96.49 -65.93
CA LEU A 230 11.86 -95.15 -65.75
C LEU A 230 11.81 -94.77 -64.26
N ASN A 231 11.48 -95.73 -63.38
CA ASN A 231 11.54 -95.53 -61.94
C ASN A 231 12.96 -95.39 -61.40
N SER A 232 13.96 -96.07 -61.99
CA SER A 232 15.35 -95.87 -61.58
C SER A 232 15.83 -94.46 -61.92
N ILE A 233 15.51 -93.96 -63.13
CA ILE A 233 15.84 -92.60 -63.56
C ILE A 233 15.12 -91.54 -62.70
N ILE A 234 13.84 -91.75 -62.39
CA ILE A 234 13.09 -90.85 -61.49
C ILE A 234 13.71 -90.86 -60.09
N SER A 235 14.06 -92.02 -59.55
CA SER A 235 14.67 -92.13 -58.22
C SER A 235 16.06 -91.48 -58.17
N GLU A 236 16.86 -91.65 -59.21
CA GLU A 236 18.17 -91.01 -59.34
C GLU A 236 18.05 -89.48 -59.48
N TYR A 237 17.09 -89.00 -60.29
CA TYR A 237 16.80 -87.57 -60.41
C TYR A 237 16.31 -86.97 -59.08
N MET A 238 15.40 -87.66 -58.39
CA MET A 238 14.88 -87.24 -57.09
C MET A 238 15.99 -87.18 -56.05
N SER A 239 16.85 -88.20 -55.96
CA SER A 239 18.00 -88.22 -55.05
C SER A 239 19.00 -87.10 -55.36
N ASN A 240 19.33 -86.90 -56.65
CA ASN A 240 20.26 -85.86 -57.09
C ASN A 240 19.71 -84.43 -56.91
N THR A 241 18.39 -84.24 -56.92
CA THR A 241 17.75 -82.92 -56.76
C THR A 241 17.22 -82.66 -55.34
N GLU A 242 17.15 -83.67 -54.46
CA GLU A 242 16.62 -83.54 -53.10
C GLU A 242 17.39 -82.50 -52.27
N SER A 243 18.72 -82.53 -52.33
CA SER A 243 19.57 -81.58 -51.60
C SER A 243 19.36 -80.14 -52.07
N LYS A 244 19.25 -79.93 -53.39
CA LYS A 244 18.96 -78.62 -54.01
C LYS A 244 17.54 -78.13 -53.70
N ARG A 245 16.56 -79.05 -53.67
CA ARG A 245 15.16 -78.72 -53.34
C ARG A 245 15.02 -78.28 -51.88
N LYS A 246 15.68 -78.98 -50.94
CA LYS A 246 15.74 -78.58 -49.52
C LYS A 246 16.43 -77.22 -49.32
N GLN A 247 17.53 -76.96 -50.02
CA GLN A 247 18.19 -75.65 -49.98
C GLN A 247 17.30 -74.53 -50.55
N TYR A 248 16.59 -74.80 -51.65
CA TYR A 248 15.64 -73.85 -52.23
C TYR A 248 14.47 -73.57 -51.28
N GLU A 249 13.87 -74.59 -50.67
CA GLU A 249 12.79 -74.42 -49.68
C GLU A 249 13.24 -73.61 -48.47
N TYR A 250 14.45 -73.89 -47.94
CA TYR A 250 15.03 -73.10 -46.84
C TYR A 250 15.25 -71.63 -47.22
N LEU A 251 15.84 -71.36 -48.39
CA LEU A 251 16.05 -70.00 -48.88
C LEU A 251 14.72 -69.28 -49.16
N LYS A 252 13.71 -70.02 -49.64
CA LYS A 252 12.36 -69.50 -49.86
C LYS A 252 11.68 -69.12 -48.54
N GLU A 253 11.77 -69.95 -47.51
CA GLU A 253 11.24 -69.64 -46.18
C GLU A 253 11.93 -68.41 -45.58
N GLN A 254 13.26 -68.28 -45.71
CA GLN A 254 13.99 -67.09 -45.27
C GLN A 254 13.55 -65.84 -46.05
N ASP A 255 13.38 -65.94 -47.37
CA ASP A 255 12.94 -64.83 -48.21
C ASP A 255 11.48 -64.43 -47.94
N ASP A 256 10.59 -65.40 -47.70
CA ASP A 256 9.19 -65.16 -47.30
C ASP A 256 9.14 -64.48 -45.92
N ALA A 257 9.99 -64.89 -44.97
CA ALA A 257 10.11 -64.25 -43.65
C ALA A 257 10.64 -62.80 -43.76
N ALA A 258 11.69 -62.58 -44.56
CA ALA A 258 12.22 -61.25 -44.83
C ALA A 258 11.20 -60.36 -45.54
N ARG A 259 10.39 -60.90 -46.47
CA ARG A 259 9.29 -60.18 -47.12
C ARG A 259 8.20 -59.78 -46.14
N MET A 260 7.85 -60.65 -45.18
CA MET A 260 6.88 -60.32 -44.14
C MET A 260 7.38 -59.21 -43.21
N GLU A 261 8.65 -59.25 -42.80
CA GLU A 261 9.26 -58.20 -41.99
C GLU A 261 9.38 -56.89 -42.78
N ALA A 262 9.80 -56.96 -44.05
CA ALA A 262 9.88 -55.80 -44.93
C ALA A 262 8.53 -55.11 -45.14
N ALA A 263 7.41 -55.86 -45.15
CA ALA A 263 6.07 -55.31 -45.26
C ALA A 263 5.60 -54.52 -44.02
N LEU A 264 6.27 -54.67 -42.87
CA LEU A 264 5.99 -53.90 -41.65
C LEU A 264 6.62 -52.51 -41.67
N PHE A 265 7.77 -52.33 -42.33
CA PHE A 265 8.47 -51.03 -42.37
C PHE A 265 7.64 -49.89 -42.97
N PRO A 266 6.89 -50.06 -44.08
CA PRO A 266 6.03 -48.99 -44.59
C PRO A 266 4.93 -48.57 -43.61
N LYS A 267 4.37 -49.51 -42.84
CA LYS A 267 3.36 -49.21 -41.82
C LYS A 267 3.97 -48.42 -40.65
N HIS A 268 5.14 -48.84 -40.17
CA HIS A 268 5.87 -48.12 -39.13
C HIS A 268 6.30 -46.73 -39.62
N GLN A 269 6.77 -46.63 -40.86
CA GLN A 269 7.14 -45.35 -41.46
C GLN A 269 5.93 -44.42 -41.56
N ALA A 270 4.77 -44.90 -42.02
CA ALA A 270 3.55 -44.12 -42.07
C ALA A 270 3.12 -43.62 -40.67
N GLN A 271 3.15 -44.51 -39.66
CA GLN A 271 2.84 -44.11 -38.27
C GLN A 271 3.80 -43.04 -37.74
N LEU A 272 5.11 -43.21 -37.98
CA LEU A 272 6.09 -42.21 -37.58
C LEU A 272 5.88 -40.88 -38.31
N GLN A 273 5.53 -40.93 -39.60
CA GLN A 273 5.25 -39.75 -40.40
C GLN A 273 4.00 -39.00 -39.90
N ASP A 274 2.93 -39.72 -39.58
CA ASP A 274 1.72 -39.16 -38.95
C ASP A 274 2.04 -38.52 -37.59
N THR A 275 2.92 -39.14 -36.78
CA THR A 275 3.33 -38.55 -35.50
C THR A 275 4.16 -37.29 -35.70
N ILE A 276 5.04 -37.25 -36.71
CA ILE A 276 5.83 -36.06 -37.04
C ILE A 276 4.90 -34.93 -37.52
N GLU A 277 3.89 -35.23 -38.34
CA GLU A 277 2.92 -34.23 -38.79
C GLU A 277 2.11 -33.65 -37.63
N LYS A 278 1.59 -34.50 -36.73
CA LYS A 278 0.89 -34.03 -35.52
C LYS A 278 1.78 -33.17 -34.62
N LEU A 279 3.02 -33.58 -34.39
CA LEU A 279 3.95 -32.80 -33.58
C LEU A 279 4.32 -31.46 -34.22
N LYS A 280 4.35 -31.38 -35.56
CA LYS A 280 4.53 -30.10 -36.27
C LYS A 280 3.30 -29.21 -36.12
N GLU A 281 2.09 -29.77 -36.25
CA GLU A 281 0.85 -29.02 -36.02
C GLU A 281 0.78 -28.48 -34.58
N ASP A 282 1.10 -29.31 -33.59
CA ASP A 282 1.15 -28.91 -32.19
C ASP A 282 2.21 -27.82 -31.95
N LEU A 283 3.38 -27.92 -32.58
CA LEU A 283 4.42 -26.89 -32.50
C LEU A 283 3.97 -25.56 -33.12
N ASP A 284 3.28 -25.61 -34.27
CA ASP A 284 2.75 -24.42 -34.95
C ASP A 284 1.62 -23.75 -34.16
N VAL A 285 0.79 -24.54 -33.46
CA VAL A 285 -0.22 -24.02 -32.52
C VAL A 285 0.47 -23.35 -31.33
N LEU A 286 1.42 -24.05 -30.68
CA LEU A 286 2.15 -23.50 -29.54
C LEU A 286 2.95 -22.24 -29.91
N SER A 287 3.54 -22.19 -31.11
CA SER A 287 4.26 -21.01 -31.61
C SER A 287 3.32 -19.81 -31.77
N ARG A 288 2.12 -20.02 -32.33
CA ARG A 288 1.10 -18.97 -32.46
C ARG A 288 0.60 -18.50 -31.10
N ASP A 289 0.31 -19.40 -30.18
CA ASP A 289 -0.10 -19.05 -28.81
C ASP A 289 1.00 -18.25 -28.09
N CYS A 290 2.27 -18.63 -28.26
CA CYS A 290 3.40 -17.88 -27.73
C CYS A 290 3.52 -16.48 -28.34
N GLU A 291 3.31 -16.34 -29.65
CA GLU A 291 3.34 -15.05 -30.34
C GLU A 291 2.17 -14.15 -29.91
N ASP A 292 0.96 -14.71 -29.81
CA ASP A 292 -0.25 -14.00 -29.37
C ASP A 292 -0.09 -13.53 -27.91
N THR A 293 0.34 -14.40 -27.00
CA THR A 293 0.61 -14.00 -25.61
C THR A 293 1.73 -12.95 -25.50
N THR A 294 2.78 -13.07 -26.31
CA THR A 294 3.87 -12.08 -26.33
C THR A 294 3.42 -10.72 -26.86
N THR A 295 2.56 -10.70 -27.88
CA THR A 295 2.00 -9.46 -28.45
C THR A 295 1.03 -8.81 -27.47
N GLU A 296 0.14 -9.57 -26.84
CA GLU A 296 -0.79 -9.06 -25.82
C GLU A 296 -0.05 -8.45 -24.63
N LEU A 297 0.97 -9.14 -24.09
CA LEU A 297 1.80 -8.62 -23.00
C LEU A 297 2.54 -7.34 -23.42
N ARG A 298 3.04 -7.28 -24.66
CA ARG A 298 3.70 -6.08 -25.20
C ARG A 298 2.74 -4.90 -25.26
N ASP A 299 1.50 -5.11 -25.69
CA ASP A 299 0.48 -4.07 -25.77
C ASP A 299 0.07 -3.58 -24.37
N GLN A 300 -0.09 -4.49 -23.41
CA GLN A 300 -0.33 -4.14 -22.01
C GLN A 300 0.80 -3.29 -21.42
N VAL A 301 2.07 -3.66 -21.67
CA VAL A 301 3.24 -2.87 -21.24
C VAL A 301 3.25 -1.49 -21.89
N GLN A 302 2.91 -1.37 -23.18
CA GLN A 302 2.82 -0.07 -23.85
C GLN A 302 1.73 0.81 -23.26
N GLU A 303 0.56 0.26 -22.95
CA GLU A 303 -0.55 1.01 -22.34
C GLU A 303 -0.22 1.46 -20.92
N LEU A 304 0.38 0.58 -20.11
CA LEU A 304 0.88 0.93 -18.77
C LEU A 304 1.92 2.06 -18.84
N ASN A 305 2.85 2.00 -19.81
CA ASN A 305 3.83 3.05 -20.01
C ASN A 305 3.18 4.39 -20.39
N LYS A 306 2.17 4.40 -21.26
CA LYS A 306 1.39 5.62 -21.56
C LYS A 306 0.73 6.18 -20.30
N ARG A 307 0.16 5.33 -19.45
CA ARG A 307 -0.49 5.73 -18.19
C ARG A 307 0.51 6.29 -17.18
N ILE A 308 1.68 5.67 -17.04
CA ILE A 308 2.79 6.16 -16.21
C ILE A 308 3.26 7.53 -16.71
N TRP A 309 3.41 7.72 -18.03
CA TRP A 309 3.79 9.01 -18.59
C TRP A 309 2.78 10.12 -18.30
N LYS A 310 1.48 9.83 -18.42
CA LYS A 310 0.40 10.76 -18.03
C LYS A 310 0.50 11.13 -16.55
N LEU A 311 0.62 10.14 -15.66
CA LEU A 311 0.76 10.39 -14.22
C LEU A 311 2.01 11.21 -13.88
N ARG A 312 3.16 10.93 -14.51
CA ARG A 312 4.39 11.72 -14.35
C ARG A 312 4.22 13.16 -14.82
N HIS A 313 3.48 13.37 -15.91
CA HIS A 313 3.17 14.71 -16.40
C HIS A 313 2.27 15.46 -15.41
N ASP A 314 1.19 14.83 -14.95
CA ASP A 314 0.22 15.44 -14.03
C ASP A 314 0.85 15.78 -12.68
N THR A 315 1.67 14.88 -12.13
CA THR A 315 2.43 15.13 -10.89
C THR A 315 3.44 16.27 -11.04
N LYS A 316 4.10 16.38 -12.20
CA LYS A 316 4.98 17.52 -12.49
C LYS A 316 4.19 18.83 -12.57
N LEU A 317 3.05 18.83 -13.26
CA LEU A 317 2.16 20.00 -13.35
C LEU A 317 1.66 20.41 -11.96
N ALA A 318 1.14 19.47 -11.17
CA ALA A 318 0.70 19.72 -9.79
C ALA A 318 1.83 20.33 -8.95
N GLY A 319 3.04 19.76 -9.01
CA GLY A 319 4.21 20.31 -8.33
C GLY A 319 4.56 21.75 -8.75
N THR A 320 4.41 22.09 -10.03
CA THR A 320 4.61 23.48 -10.48
C THR A 320 3.52 24.43 -9.97
N ILE A 321 2.26 23.99 -9.93
CA ILE A 321 1.14 24.78 -9.41
C ILE A 321 1.32 25.03 -7.92
N ASP A 322 1.64 23.99 -7.15
CA ASP A 322 1.88 24.07 -5.71
C ASP A 322 3.05 25.01 -5.40
N ALA A 323 4.14 24.94 -6.17
CA ALA A 323 5.27 25.85 -6.02
C ALA A 323 4.87 27.33 -6.26
N ILE A 324 4.03 27.60 -7.27
CA ILE A 324 3.51 28.94 -7.54
C ILE A 324 2.59 29.41 -6.40
N GLN A 325 1.69 28.54 -5.93
CA GLN A 325 0.78 28.85 -4.83
C GLN A 325 1.53 29.13 -3.52
N LEU A 326 2.54 28.31 -3.20
CA LEU A 326 3.39 28.49 -2.01
C LEU A 326 4.17 29.81 -2.09
N LYS A 327 4.72 30.15 -3.26
CA LYS A 327 5.38 31.44 -3.48
C LYS A 327 4.41 32.59 -3.27
N ARG A 328 3.19 32.51 -3.81
CA ARG A 328 2.15 33.54 -3.63
C ARG A 328 1.77 33.68 -2.15
N LEU A 329 1.54 32.57 -1.46
CA LEU A 329 1.21 32.56 -0.04
C LEU A 329 2.31 33.19 0.81
N SER A 330 3.57 32.86 0.52
CA SER A 330 4.75 33.41 1.22
C SER A 330 4.87 34.92 1.02
N VAL A 331 4.66 35.43 -0.19
CA VAL A 331 4.67 36.88 -0.45
C VAL A 331 3.53 37.59 0.28
N ILE A 332 2.31 37.02 0.25
CA ILE A 332 1.15 37.60 0.94
C ILE A 332 1.38 37.59 2.47
N SER A 333 1.84 36.47 3.03
CA SER A 333 2.09 36.36 4.47
C SER A 333 3.18 37.31 4.94
N ALA A 334 4.28 37.44 4.19
CA ALA A 334 5.32 38.42 4.47
C ALA A 334 4.79 39.87 4.42
N GLY A 335 3.92 40.18 3.45
CA GLY A 335 3.25 41.48 3.37
C GLY A 335 2.36 41.76 4.58
N VAL A 336 1.53 40.80 4.98
CA VAL A 336 0.66 40.92 6.17
C VAL A 336 1.48 41.08 7.45
N ILE A 337 2.57 40.33 7.60
CA ILE A 337 3.48 40.45 8.76
C ILE A 337 4.05 41.86 8.82
N LYS A 338 4.53 42.41 7.70
CA LYS A 338 5.08 43.78 7.64
C LYS A 338 4.05 44.84 8.01
N GLU A 339 2.80 44.70 7.56
CA GLU A 339 1.70 45.62 7.93
C GLU A 339 1.35 45.52 9.42
N LEU A 340 1.33 44.31 9.97
CA LEU A 340 1.11 44.09 11.41
C LEU A 340 2.25 44.66 12.26
N GLU A 341 3.50 44.52 11.81
CA GLU A 341 4.66 45.16 12.44
C GLU A 341 4.55 46.69 12.40
N SER A 342 4.17 47.27 11.27
CA SER A 342 3.91 48.72 11.17
C SER A 342 2.79 49.17 12.12
N CYS A 343 1.71 48.40 12.24
CA CYS A 343 0.63 48.67 13.21
C CYS A 343 1.12 48.57 14.66
N LYS A 344 1.96 47.58 14.97
CA LYS A 344 2.59 47.41 16.28
C LYS A 344 3.46 48.62 16.62
N ASP A 345 4.27 49.10 15.69
CA ASP A 345 5.13 50.28 15.87
C ASP A 345 4.32 51.56 16.08
N LYS A 346 3.23 51.75 15.29
CA LYS A 346 2.26 52.83 15.53
C LYS A 346 1.61 52.73 16.92
N GLY A 347 1.29 51.52 17.37
CA GLY A 347 0.79 51.29 18.72
C GLY A 347 1.82 51.61 19.81
N MET A 348 3.09 51.26 19.60
CA MET A 348 4.18 51.57 20.54
C MET A 348 4.45 53.07 20.62
N THR A 349 4.47 53.77 19.49
CA THR A 349 4.65 55.23 19.45
C THR A 349 3.48 55.94 20.12
N LEU A 350 2.24 55.52 19.90
CA LEU A 350 1.07 56.04 20.62
C LEU A 350 1.20 55.81 22.14
N LYS A 351 1.62 54.63 22.58
CA LYS A 351 1.84 54.31 23.99
C LYS A 351 2.95 55.18 24.60
N LEU A 352 4.04 55.42 23.86
CA LEU A 352 5.13 56.30 24.27
C LEU A 352 4.63 57.74 24.43
N LEU A 353 3.91 58.26 23.44
CA LEU A 353 3.30 59.59 23.50
C LEU A 353 2.34 59.70 24.68
N LEU A 354 1.49 58.71 24.90
CA LEU A 354 0.57 58.68 26.04
C LEU A 354 1.31 58.70 27.39
N LYS A 355 2.46 58.03 27.50
CA LYS A 355 3.32 58.06 28.69
C LYS A 355 3.94 59.44 28.90
N ILE A 356 4.47 60.07 27.83
CA ILE A 356 5.04 61.42 27.90
C ILE A 356 3.96 62.44 28.28
N CYS A 357 2.80 62.40 27.62
CA CYS A 357 1.67 63.28 27.92
C CYS A 357 1.15 63.08 29.35
N SER A 358 1.06 61.83 29.83
CA SER A 358 0.63 61.53 31.21
C SER A 358 1.58 62.12 32.26
N ASN A 359 2.88 62.27 31.96
CA ASN A 359 3.83 62.90 32.88
C ASN A 359 3.68 64.43 32.96
N LEU A 360 3.07 65.06 31.94
CA LEU A 360 2.83 66.51 31.90
C LEU A 360 1.45 66.89 32.46
N GLU A 361 0.59 65.91 32.75
CA GLU A 361 -0.72 66.13 33.35
C GLU A 361 -0.60 66.35 34.86
N LEU A 362 -1.26 67.40 35.39
CA LEU A 362 -1.37 67.61 36.83
C LEU A 362 -2.10 66.42 37.49
N PRO A 363 -1.74 66.05 38.73
CA PRO A 363 -2.46 65.04 39.50
C PRO A 363 -3.82 65.59 39.95
N LEU A 364 -4.78 65.60 39.05
CA LEU A 364 -6.20 65.84 39.36
C LEU A 364 -6.86 64.52 39.82
N PRO A 365 -7.89 64.60 40.69
CA PRO A 365 -8.53 63.41 41.25
C PRO A 365 -9.09 62.52 40.13
N ALA A 366 -8.97 61.22 40.37
CA ALA A 366 -9.30 60.11 39.48
C ALA A 366 -10.58 60.31 38.65
N ILE A 367 -10.44 60.86 37.45
CA ILE A 367 -11.36 60.60 36.35
C ILE A 367 -10.75 59.44 35.59
N GLU A 368 -11.50 58.34 35.45
CA GLU A 368 -11.13 57.12 34.74
C GLU A 368 -10.26 57.44 33.53
N LYS A 369 -8.95 57.24 33.69
CA LYS A 369 -7.96 57.59 32.68
C LYS A 369 -8.18 56.67 31.47
N TYR A 370 -8.84 57.21 30.45
CA TYR A 370 -8.98 56.63 29.12
C TYR A 370 -9.76 55.31 29.07
N ALA A 371 -10.93 55.23 29.72
CA ALA A 371 -11.86 54.13 29.49
C ALA A 371 -12.51 54.27 28.10
N ILE A 372 -12.11 53.40 27.16
CA ILE A 372 -12.84 53.16 25.91
C ILE A 372 -14.29 52.84 26.29
N CYS A 373 -15.27 53.53 25.71
CA CYS A 373 -16.68 53.19 25.89
C CYS A 373 -16.91 51.78 25.31
N ASN A 374 -16.86 50.76 26.16
CA ASN A 374 -17.52 49.50 25.87
C ASN A 374 -19.02 49.76 25.90
N GLU A 375 -19.74 49.26 24.90
CA GLU A 375 -21.14 49.58 24.56
C GLU A 375 -22.21 49.30 25.65
N ASN A 376 -21.83 49.02 26.90
CA ASN A 376 -22.76 48.54 27.93
C ASN A 376 -22.94 49.49 29.12
N THR A 377 -22.94 50.81 28.92
CA THR A 377 -23.51 51.71 29.94
C THR A 377 -24.42 52.75 29.29
N GLY A 378 -25.72 52.52 29.43
CA GLY A 378 -26.76 53.45 29.07
C GLY A 378 -26.63 54.75 29.85
N LYS A 379 -26.10 55.78 29.19
CA LYS A 379 -26.40 57.18 29.45
C LYS A 379 -26.58 57.86 28.11
N GLU A 380 -27.85 58.10 27.78
CA GLU A 380 -28.27 58.92 26.65
C GLU A 380 -27.72 60.33 26.84
N SER A 381 -26.70 60.68 26.05
CA SER A 381 -26.27 62.06 25.85
C SER A 381 -25.92 62.25 24.38
N TYR A 382 -26.76 63.00 23.67
CA TYR A 382 -26.54 63.74 22.40
C TYR A 382 -25.78 63.10 21.21
N SER A 383 -25.37 61.83 21.27
CA SER A 383 -24.51 61.17 20.27
C SER A 383 -25.30 60.36 19.25
N LYS A 384 -26.35 60.94 18.65
CA LYS A 384 -27.12 60.28 17.58
C LYS A 384 -26.57 60.54 16.17
N TYR A 385 -25.60 61.45 16.03
CA TYR A 385 -25.09 61.93 14.73
C TYR A 385 -23.58 61.69 14.51
N ILE A 386 -22.87 61.04 15.42
CA ILE A 386 -21.42 60.79 15.29
C ILE A 386 -21.18 59.34 14.88
N THR A 387 -20.79 59.14 13.62
CA THR A 387 -20.50 57.82 13.05
C THR A 387 -19.19 57.23 13.62
N ASN A 388 -19.18 55.93 13.91
CA ASN A 388 -18.01 55.13 14.29
C ASN A 388 -16.88 55.36 13.26
N PRO A 389 -15.65 55.76 13.65
CA PRO A 389 -15.01 55.57 14.97
C PRO A 389 -14.89 56.82 15.84
N TYR A 390 -15.46 57.96 15.42
CA TYR A 390 -15.25 59.23 16.12
C TYR A 390 -15.97 59.30 17.48
N ASN A 391 -17.05 58.55 17.64
CA ASN A 391 -17.76 58.35 18.90
C ASN A 391 -16.86 57.73 19.99
N LYS A 392 -15.86 56.92 19.62
CA LYS A 392 -14.93 56.27 20.58
C LYS A 392 -13.88 57.22 21.16
N MET A 393 -13.72 58.41 20.58
CA MET A 393 -12.73 59.41 21.02
C MET A 393 -13.36 60.54 21.86
N GLU A 394 -14.66 60.48 22.17
CA GLU A 394 -15.40 61.55 22.84
C GLU A 394 -14.78 61.95 24.19
N LYS A 395 -14.47 60.97 25.06
CA LYS A 395 -13.80 61.21 26.35
C LYS A 395 -12.40 61.81 26.21
N PHE A 396 -11.67 61.49 25.14
CA PHE A 396 -10.37 62.10 24.85
C PHE A 396 -10.55 63.58 24.49
N TRP A 397 -11.53 63.90 23.64
CA TRP A 397 -11.82 65.27 23.23
C TRP A 397 -12.35 66.13 24.39
N GLU A 398 -13.19 65.59 25.27
CA GLU A 398 -13.61 66.27 26.51
C GLU A 398 -12.40 66.66 27.37
N LYS A 399 -11.48 65.73 27.59
CA LYS A 399 -10.25 65.97 28.35
C LYS A 399 -9.35 67.00 27.67
N TYR A 400 -9.16 66.90 26.35
CA TYR A 400 -8.40 67.86 25.57
C TYR A 400 -8.98 69.27 25.69
N ASN A 401 -10.29 69.41 25.53
CA ASN A 401 -11.00 70.70 25.62
C ASN A 401 -10.88 71.31 27.02
N ARG A 402 -10.97 70.50 28.09
CA ARG A 402 -10.77 70.98 29.46
C ARG A 402 -9.35 71.50 29.69
N ILE A 403 -8.32 70.74 29.32
CA ILE A 403 -6.92 71.17 29.45
C ILE A 403 -6.66 72.43 28.60
N LYS A 404 -7.29 72.54 27.43
CA LYS A 404 -7.21 73.73 26.58
C LYS A 404 -7.86 74.94 27.25
N ALA A 405 -9.01 74.78 27.89
CA ALA A 405 -9.68 75.84 28.66
C ALA A 405 -8.83 76.29 29.85
N GLU A 406 -8.28 75.35 30.63
CA GLU A 406 -7.34 75.63 31.73
C GLU A 406 -6.11 76.41 31.23
N ASN A 407 -5.51 75.99 30.11
CA ASN A 407 -4.38 76.73 29.51
C ASN A 407 -4.76 78.15 29.09
N ILE A 408 -5.96 78.37 28.56
CA ILE A 408 -6.44 79.71 28.21
C ILE A 408 -6.60 80.57 29.47
N LEU A 409 -7.13 80.00 30.57
CA LEU A 409 -7.24 80.70 31.85
C LEU A 409 -5.86 81.06 32.41
N MET A 410 -4.93 80.10 32.44
CA MET A 410 -3.56 80.32 32.89
C MET A 410 -2.83 81.39 32.07
N ARG A 411 -3.07 81.45 30.75
CA ARG A 411 -2.55 82.54 29.90
C ARG A 411 -3.16 83.90 30.27
N LYS A 412 -4.48 83.97 30.48
CA LYS A 412 -5.14 85.22 30.91
C LYS A 412 -4.61 85.72 32.25
N ASP A 413 -4.41 84.81 33.21
CA ASP A 413 -3.83 85.16 34.51
C ASP A 413 -2.37 85.59 34.39
N HIS A 414 -1.58 84.90 33.55
CA HIS A 414 -0.22 85.32 33.23
C HIS A 414 -0.18 86.74 32.62
N ASP A 415 -1.03 87.02 31.63
CA ASP A 415 -1.11 88.32 30.98
C ASP A 415 -1.54 89.42 31.97
N ARG A 416 -2.51 89.11 32.86
CA ARG A 416 -2.94 90.01 33.94
C ARG A 416 -1.78 90.31 34.91
N LEU A 417 -1.08 89.29 35.39
CA LEU A 417 0.08 89.45 36.27
C LEU A 417 1.21 90.21 35.57
N CYS A 418 1.41 89.98 34.28
CA CYS A 418 2.41 90.70 33.48
C CYS A 418 2.04 92.17 33.32
N ALA A 419 0.77 92.50 33.06
CA ALA A 419 0.27 93.87 33.03
C ALA A 419 0.37 94.55 34.41
N GLU A 420 0.04 93.85 35.48
CA GLU A 420 0.19 94.34 36.85
C GLU A 420 1.67 94.56 37.20
N ASN A 421 2.57 93.66 36.82
CA ASN A 421 4.00 93.83 37.01
C ASN A 421 4.53 95.04 36.21
N LYS A 422 4.07 95.23 34.96
CA LYS A 422 4.38 96.44 34.18
C LYS A 422 3.88 97.72 34.89
N ARG A 423 2.66 97.70 35.44
CA ARG A 423 2.09 98.82 36.22
C ARG A 423 2.88 99.08 37.50
N LEU A 424 3.21 98.04 38.26
CA LEU A 424 4.01 98.14 39.48
C LEU A 424 5.40 98.67 39.17
N ARG A 425 6.08 98.17 38.13
CA ARG A 425 7.37 98.70 37.65
C ARG A 425 7.26 100.16 37.22
N HIS A 426 6.17 100.55 36.56
CA HIS A 426 5.91 101.95 36.21
C HIS A 426 5.72 102.81 37.46
N ASN A 427 4.87 102.39 38.41
CA ASN A 427 4.66 103.08 39.68
C ASN A 427 5.96 103.19 40.51
N LEU A 428 6.79 102.15 40.53
CA LEU A 428 8.10 102.18 41.17
C LEU A 428 9.03 103.18 40.49
N ARG A 429 9.05 103.22 39.15
CA ARG A 429 9.79 104.24 38.39
C ARG A 429 9.28 105.65 38.70
N THR A 430 7.97 105.87 38.72
CA THR A 430 7.36 107.17 39.03
C THR A 430 7.64 107.58 40.47
N TYR A 431 7.55 106.68 41.45
CA TYR A 431 7.91 106.92 42.85
C TYR A 431 9.38 107.32 43.00
N LEU A 432 10.28 106.58 42.34
CA LEU A 432 11.70 106.92 42.29
C LEU A 432 11.94 108.29 41.65
N ILE A 433 11.22 108.63 40.58
CA ILE A 433 11.31 109.96 39.94
C ILE A 433 10.76 111.07 40.86
N THR A 434 9.67 110.85 41.60
CA THR A 434 9.12 111.83 42.55
C THR A 434 10.01 112.03 43.77
N VAL A 435 10.64 110.97 44.29
CA VAL A 435 11.64 111.10 45.37
C VAL A 435 12.89 111.82 44.88
N VAL A 436 13.26 111.65 43.61
CA VAL A 436 14.38 112.36 42.96
C VAL A 436 14.02 113.80 42.56
N ARG A 437 12.74 114.13 42.35
CA ARG A 437 12.25 115.47 41.93
C ARG A 437 11.55 116.26 43.03
N SER A 438 11.62 115.85 44.29
CA SER A 438 11.20 116.66 45.44
C SER A 438 12.43 117.38 46.01
N PRO A 439 12.62 118.70 45.76
CA PRO A 439 13.57 119.49 46.50
C PRO A 439 12.96 119.97 47.82
N ALA A 440 13.72 119.74 48.89
CA ALA A 440 13.83 120.54 50.11
C ALA A 440 12.68 120.54 51.14
N SER A 441 12.99 120.07 52.37
CA SER A 441 13.09 120.99 53.52
C SER A 441 13.66 120.29 54.75
N ARG A 442 14.77 120.82 55.27
CA ARG A 442 15.20 120.70 56.67
C ARG A 442 14.09 121.21 57.60
N PRO A 443 14.02 120.68 58.83
CA PRO A 443 13.64 121.50 59.98
C PRO A 443 14.74 121.45 61.06
N HIS A 444 15.38 122.61 61.29
CA HIS A 444 15.98 123.01 62.57
C HIS A 444 15.32 124.36 62.88
N THR A 445 14.80 124.67 64.06
CA THR A 445 15.44 124.70 65.40
C THR A 445 14.35 124.83 66.48
N ALA A 446 14.40 124.02 67.55
CA ALA A 446 14.82 124.35 68.93
C ALA A 446 13.78 125.08 69.82
N ILE A 447 13.09 124.31 70.67
CA ILE A 447 13.25 124.28 72.16
C ILE A 447 13.41 122.82 72.54
#